data_AF-A0A8R1IIM0-F1
#
_entry.id   AF-A0A8R1IIM0-F1
#
_cell.length_a   1.000
_cell.length_b   1.000
_cell.length_c   1.000
_cell.angle_alpha   90.00
_cell.angle_beta   90.00
_cell.angle_gamma   90.00
#
_symmetry.space_group_name_H-M   'P 1'
#
loop_
_entity.id
_entity.type
_entity.pdbx_description
1 polymer ?
#
loop_
_entity_poly.entity_id
_entity_poly.type
_entity_poly.pdbx_seq_one_letter_code
_entity_poly.pdbx_strand_id
1 'polypeptide(L)'
;MTSIQISHEVFNKYHTNGKLRLSTGYVQECLEKQGYPGHDGIVQILKAKADHGEQSGNAFTYRIRVCDGIFLYNCLLSAEIDEQIQRDAENLVEGSIIAVTGLTVYNQGAGVKSSFLITGYKVLSRYHQVLSAPEVKARSHSGNPDEHLGYRPNIVIEDAWPEAEALSTDFQENMANPPAAKAPKRESGGDASARNRVAAPEPARARAAPPPTRKAPSRTEGGTIPIAMVTPYVNSIKIHGMVSRKEEIRSFPAKNTKVFNFELTDSNGDTIRCTAFNEAAELFYSTITENL
;
A
#
# COMPACT_ATOMS: atom_id res chain seq x y z
N MET A 1 23.38 -11.75 -13.59
CA MET A 1 22.62 -10.83 -12.72
C MET A 1 21.61 -11.66 -11.96
N THR A 2 21.74 -11.73 -10.65
CA THR A 2 20.83 -12.46 -9.76
C THR A 2 19.47 -11.75 -9.79
N SER A 3 18.38 -12.44 -10.10
CA SER A 3 17.04 -11.85 -10.06
C SER A 3 16.62 -11.62 -8.61
N ILE A 4 15.96 -10.49 -8.32
CA ILE A 4 15.35 -10.30 -7.01
C ILE A 4 14.12 -11.20 -6.95
N GLN A 5 14.04 -12.03 -5.92
CA GLN A 5 12.84 -12.81 -5.65
C GLN A 5 11.99 -12.09 -4.61
N ILE A 6 10.79 -11.66 -5.03
CA ILE A 6 9.81 -11.03 -4.17
C ILE A 6 8.89 -12.10 -3.60
N SER A 7 8.76 -12.15 -2.27
CA SER A 7 7.80 -13.03 -1.62
C SER A 7 6.38 -12.45 -1.74
N HIS A 8 5.36 -13.32 -1.65
CA HIS A 8 3.95 -12.87 -1.60
C HIS A 8 3.69 -11.87 -0.46
N GLU A 9 4.35 -12.03 0.68
CA GLU A 9 4.22 -11.10 1.81
C GLU A 9 4.73 -9.70 1.43
N VAL A 10 5.90 -9.63 0.79
CA VAL A 10 6.49 -8.36 0.34
C VAL A 10 5.62 -7.73 -0.75
N PHE A 11 5.14 -8.53 -1.71
CA PHE A 11 4.23 -8.04 -2.74
C PHE A 11 2.95 -7.47 -2.13
N ASN A 12 2.24 -8.25 -1.31
CA ASN A 12 0.99 -7.83 -0.69
C ASN A 12 1.15 -6.56 0.15
N LYS A 13 2.30 -6.40 0.82
CA LYS A 13 2.58 -5.25 1.67
C LYS A 13 2.86 -3.97 0.89
N TYR A 14 3.63 -4.03 -0.20
CA TYR A 14 4.15 -2.83 -0.86
C TYR A 14 3.53 -2.53 -2.22
N HIS A 15 2.78 -3.47 -2.81
CA HIS A 15 2.10 -3.21 -4.07
C HIS A 15 0.94 -2.22 -3.87
N THR A 16 0.69 -1.40 -4.88
CA THR A 16 -0.54 -0.62 -5.01
C THR A 16 -1.05 -0.84 -6.42
N ASN A 17 -2.12 -1.62 -6.58
CA ASN A 17 -2.66 -2.01 -7.89
C ASN A 17 -1.59 -2.63 -8.81
N GLY A 18 -0.70 -3.47 -8.26
CA GLY A 18 0.38 -4.12 -9.01
C GLY A 18 1.57 -3.20 -9.35
N LYS A 19 1.60 -1.97 -8.83
CA LYS A 19 2.69 -1.00 -9.01
C LYS A 19 3.43 -0.73 -7.71
N LEU A 20 4.64 -0.19 -7.83
CA LEU A 20 5.38 0.39 -6.71
C LEU A 20 5.13 1.90 -6.66
N ARG A 21 4.71 2.40 -5.51
CA ARG A 21 4.45 3.82 -5.27
C ARG A 21 5.45 4.37 -4.26
N LEU A 22 6.13 5.47 -4.60
CA LEU A 22 7.03 6.15 -3.66
C LEU A 22 6.24 6.83 -2.54
N SER A 23 6.80 6.83 -1.34
CA SER A 23 6.25 7.49 -0.16
C SER A 23 6.56 8.99 -0.18
N THR A 24 5.84 9.76 -1.00
CA THR A 24 6.10 11.19 -1.20
C THR A 24 6.03 12.00 0.11
N GLY A 25 7.11 12.72 0.42
CA GLY A 25 7.24 13.51 1.66
C GLY A 25 7.78 12.74 2.86
N TYR A 26 8.10 11.44 2.73
CA TYR A 26 8.66 10.61 3.79
C TYR A 26 9.92 11.22 4.45
N VAL A 27 10.80 11.85 3.66
CA VAL A 27 12.01 12.50 4.19
C VAL A 27 11.66 13.62 5.16
N GLN A 28 10.69 14.46 4.82
CA GLN A 28 10.25 15.56 5.67
C GLN A 28 9.61 15.03 6.95
N GLU A 29 8.78 13.99 6.84
CA GLU A 29 8.15 13.38 8.01
C GLU A 29 9.17 12.79 8.99
N CYS A 30 10.21 12.10 8.48
CA CYS A 30 11.30 11.58 9.31
C CYS A 30 12.03 12.70 10.08
N LEU A 31 12.22 13.87 9.44
CA LEU A 31 12.87 15.02 10.07
C LEU A 31 11.98 15.66 11.13
N GLU A 32 10.69 15.84 10.87
CA GLU A 32 9.74 16.38 11.85
C GLU A 32 9.66 15.50 13.10
N LYS A 33 9.65 14.17 12.90
CA LYS A 33 9.61 13.21 14.00
C LYS A 33 10.97 12.93 14.65
N GLN A 34 12.06 13.47 14.06
CA GLN A 34 13.44 13.20 14.48
C GLN A 34 13.74 11.68 14.58
N GLY A 35 13.21 10.89 13.64
CA GLY A 35 13.33 9.43 13.69
C GLY A 35 12.45 8.70 12.68
N TYR A 36 12.35 7.39 12.83
CA TYR A 36 11.44 6.55 12.04
C TYR A 36 9.97 6.92 12.30
N PRO A 37 9.16 7.15 11.27
CA PRO A 37 7.82 7.71 11.45
C PRO A 37 6.76 6.69 11.89
N GLY A 38 7.11 5.41 12.01
CA GLY A 38 6.17 4.34 12.38
C GLY A 38 5.59 3.57 11.19
N HIS A 39 6.03 3.88 9.97
CA HIS A 39 5.70 3.13 8.77
C HIS A 39 6.88 3.12 7.79
N ASP A 40 6.85 2.17 6.86
CA ASP A 40 7.93 2.02 5.89
C ASP A 40 7.93 3.15 4.86
N GLY A 41 9.12 3.62 4.51
CA GLY A 41 9.32 4.60 3.43
C GLY A 41 9.76 3.92 2.15
N ILE A 42 8.92 3.94 1.12
CA ILE A 42 9.27 3.47 -0.21
C ILE A 42 10.02 4.59 -0.93
N VAL A 43 11.32 4.40 -1.16
CA VAL A 43 12.21 5.40 -1.74
C VAL A 43 13.05 4.81 -2.86
N GLN A 44 13.44 5.65 -3.81
CA GLN A 44 14.34 5.28 -4.90
C GLN A 44 15.78 5.68 -4.58
N ILE A 45 16.73 4.77 -4.78
CA ILE A 45 18.16 5.04 -4.73
C ILE A 45 18.58 5.75 -6.02
N LEU A 46 19.17 6.92 -5.87
CA LEU A 46 19.75 7.70 -6.97
C LEU A 46 21.27 7.56 -7.06
N LYS A 47 21.91 7.23 -5.95
CA LYS A 47 23.34 6.99 -5.89
C LYS A 47 23.64 6.07 -4.73
N ALA A 48 24.56 5.16 -4.93
CA ALA A 48 24.97 4.20 -3.92
C ALA A 48 26.48 4.02 -4.00
N LYS A 49 27.16 3.95 -2.85
CA LYS A 49 28.60 3.72 -2.77
C LYS A 49 28.94 3.02 -1.47
N ALA A 50 29.69 1.93 -1.56
CA ALA A 50 30.36 1.34 -0.41
C ALA A 50 31.32 2.37 0.22
N ASP A 51 31.17 2.59 1.52
CA ASP A 51 31.96 3.56 2.26
C ASP A 51 31.90 3.21 3.74
N HIS A 52 33.07 3.09 4.37
CA HIS A 52 33.15 2.66 5.76
C HIS A 52 33.59 3.84 6.61
N GLY A 53 32.91 4.05 7.73
CA GLY A 53 33.30 5.09 8.65
C GLY A 53 32.37 5.20 9.83
N GLU A 54 32.58 6.27 10.59
CA GLU A 54 31.78 6.62 11.74
C GLU A 54 31.36 8.08 11.63
N GLN A 55 30.10 8.39 11.94
CA GLN A 55 29.57 9.74 11.88
C GLN A 55 28.72 10.01 13.12
N SER A 56 29.19 10.93 13.97
CA SER A 56 28.55 11.27 15.25
C SER A 56 28.29 10.05 16.15
N GLY A 57 29.27 9.13 16.26
CA GLY A 57 29.13 7.91 17.07
C GLY A 57 28.47 6.73 16.36
N ASN A 58 28.00 6.91 15.11
CA ASN A 58 27.27 5.88 14.37
C ASN A 58 28.15 5.30 13.27
N ALA A 59 28.45 4.00 13.35
CA ALA A 59 29.20 3.28 12.33
C ALA A 59 28.31 2.98 11.10
N PHE A 60 28.86 3.13 9.90
CA PHE A 60 28.19 2.85 8.63
C PHE A 60 29.14 2.18 7.64
N THR A 61 28.59 1.41 6.71
CA THR A 61 29.36 0.71 5.64
C THR A 61 28.90 1.06 4.23
N TYR A 62 27.86 1.88 4.10
CA TYR A 62 27.36 2.33 2.82
C TYR A 62 26.81 3.76 2.88
N ARG A 63 27.02 4.52 1.81
CA ARG A 63 26.36 5.82 1.57
C ARG A 63 25.41 5.70 0.41
N ILE A 64 24.17 6.14 0.62
CA ILE A 64 23.17 6.22 -0.44
C ILE A 64 22.58 7.63 -0.53
N ARG A 65 22.15 8.01 -1.72
CA ARG A 65 21.28 9.16 -1.95
C ARG A 65 19.92 8.62 -2.37
N VAL A 66 18.88 8.98 -1.64
CA VAL A 66 17.51 8.53 -1.90
C VAL A 66 16.63 9.67 -2.37
N CYS A 67 15.57 9.31 -3.08
CA CYS A 67 14.46 10.17 -3.48
C CYS A 67 13.15 9.54 -3.00
N ASP A 68 12.34 10.31 -2.27
CA ASP A 68 10.98 9.89 -1.91
C ASP A 68 9.92 10.33 -2.95
N GLY A 69 10.39 10.88 -4.08
CA GLY A 69 9.57 11.46 -5.14
C GLY A 69 9.50 13.00 -5.08
N ILE A 70 9.79 13.60 -3.92
CA ILE A 70 9.82 15.06 -3.76
C ILE A 70 11.16 15.54 -3.22
N PHE A 71 11.71 14.84 -2.24
CA PHE A 71 12.92 15.19 -1.53
C PHE A 71 14.05 14.22 -1.83
N LEU A 72 15.22 14.82 -2.05
CA LEU A 72 16.49 14.15 -2.19
C LEU A 72 17.23 14.22 -0.86
N TYR A 73 17.65 13.08 -0.34
CA TYR A 73 18.39 13.01 0.93
C TYR A 73 19.59 12.08 0.86
N ASN A 74 20.66 12.45 1.57
CA ASN A 74 21.82 11.57 1.73
C ASN A 74 21.63 10.77 3.01
N CYS A 75 21.76 9.46 2.91
CA CYS A 75 21.58 8.52 4.00
C CYS A 75 22.82 7.63 4.12
N LEU A 76 22.99 7.09 5.32
CA LEU A 76 23.98 6.07 5.64
C LEU A 76 23.25 4.76 5.91
N LEU A 77 23.86 3.63 5.56
CA LEU A 77 23.39 2.32 6.00
C LEU A 77 24.23 1.87 7.20
N SER A 78 23.56 1.48 8.29
CA SER A 78 24.19 1.08 9.55
C SER A 78 25.13 -0.10 9.36
N ALA A 79 26.29 -0.07 10.04
CA ALA A 79 27.19 -1.21 10.09
C ALA A 79 26.56 -2.43 10.80
N GLU A 80 25.50 -2.24 11.58
CA GLU A 80 24.76 -3.34 12.23
C GLU A 80 24.06 -4.28 11.22
N ILE A 81 23.76 -3.78 10.02
CA ILE A 81 23.15 -4.56 8.94
C ILE A 81 24.15 -4.84 7.81
N ASP A 82 25.46 -4.81 8.09
CA ASP A 82 26.51 -4.98 7.07
C ASP A 82 26.41 -6.32 6.33
N GLU A 83 26.09 -7.41 7.02
CA GLU A 83 25.88 -8.71 6.36
C GLU A 83 24.75 -8.65 5.32
N GLN A 84 23.67 -7.91 5.60
CA GLN A 84 22.59 -7.71 4.64
C GLN A 84 23.06 -6.82 3.48
N ILE A 85 23.76 -5.73 3.77
CA ILE A 85 24.33 -4.83 2.76
C ILE A 85 25.26 -5.58 1.81
N GLN A 86 26.12 -6.46 2.31
CA GLN A 86 27.02 -7.26 1.49
C GLN A 86 26.25 -8.23 0.60
N ARG A 87 25.21 -8.89 1.11
CA ARG A 87 24.33 -9.76 0.30
C ARG A 87 23.59 -9.00 -0.79
N ASP A 88 23.12 -7.79 -0.45
CA ASP A 88 22.30 -6.96 -1.33
C ASP A 88 23.15 -5.96 -2.15
N ALA A 89 24.49 -5.99 -2.07
CA ALA A 89 25.36 -4.96 -2.63
C ALA A 89 25.18 -4.76 -4.15
N GLU A 90 24.97 -5.86 -4.89
CA GLU A 90 24.66 -5.83 -6.33
C GLU A 90 23.28 -5.23 -6.64
N ASN A 91 22.41 -5.18 -5.65
CA ASN A 91 21.05 -4.69 -5.74
C ASN A 91 20.90 -3.24 -5.24
N LEU A 92 21.87 -2.73 -4.51
CA LEU A 92 21.91 -1.34 -4.03
C LEU A 92 22.52 -0.44 -5.09
N VAL A 93 21.84 -0.26 -6.21
CA VAL A 93 22.31 0.56 -7.36
C VAL A 93 21.36 1.70 -7.68
N GLU A 94 21.80 2.63 -8.53
CA GLU A 94 20.92 3.69 -9.05
C GLU A 94 19.69 3.09 -9.74
N GLY A 95 18.52 3.67 -9.48
CA GLY A 95 17.23 3.18 -9.96
C GLY A 95 16.60 2.09 -9.10
N SER A 96 17.27 1.63 -8.04
CA SER A 96 16.69 0.62 -7.14
C SER A 96 15.66 1.24 -6.21
N ILE A 97 14.57 0.52 -5.96
CA ILE A 97 13.53 0.94 -5.00
C ILE A 97 13.65 0.07 -3.76
N ILE A 98 13.72 0.73 -2.61
CA ILE A 98 13.79 0.06 -1.30
C ILE A 98 12.65 0.52 -0.41
N ALA A 99 12.19 -0.36 0.47
CA ALA A 99 11.40 0.00 1.64
C ALA A 99 12.35 0.22 2.82
N VAL A 100 12.41 1.43 3.36
CA VAL A 100 13.10 1.75 4.61
C VAL A 100 12.23 1.26 5.76
N THR A 101 12.71 0.27 6.52
CA THR A 101 11.96 -0.39 7.60
C THR A 101 12.45 0.00 9.00
N GLY A 102 13.61 0.65 9.08
CA GLY A 102 14.16 1.21 10.31
C GLY A 102 15.12 2.35 9.99
N LEU A 103 15.03 3.43 10.77
CA LEU A 103 15.82 4.63 10.56
C LEU A 103 16.00 5.42 11.86
N THR A 104 17.20 5.94 12.07
CA THR A 104 17.47 6.96 13.10
C THR A 104 17.91 8.27 12.44
N VAL A 105 17.50 9.38 13.03
CA VAL A 105 17.93 10.72 12.64
C VAL A 105 18.83 11.25 13.73
N TYR A 106 20.00 11.77 13.36
CA TYR A 106 20.91 12.39 14.32
C TYR A 106 21.48 13.69 13.78
N ASN A 107 21.69 14.63 14.70
CA ASN A 107 22.26 15.93 14.42
C ASN A 107 23.78 15.88 14.54
N GLN A 108 24.48 16.50 13.58
CA GLN A 108 25.94 16.50 13.52
C GLN A 108 26.57 17.74 14.17
N GLY A 109 25.81 18.46 14.99
CA GLY A 109 26.21 19.73 15.61
C GLY A 109 25.58 20.95 14.95
N ALA A 110 25.87 22.13 15.52
CA ALA A 110 25.25 23.40 15.12
C ALA A 110 25.57 23.75 13.65
N GLY A 111 24.53 23.94 12.85
CA GLY A 111 24.64 24.32 11.43
C GLY A 111 24.96 23.18 10.48
N VAL A 112 25.14 21.95 10.97
CA VAL A 112 25.36 20.78 10.11
C VAL A 112 24.04 20.05 9.89
N LYS A 113 23.73 19.78 8.63
CA LYS A 113 22.55 19.01 8.20
C LYS A 113 22.44 17.70 8.97
N SER A 114 21.25 17.39 9.49
CA SER A 114 20.95 16.09 10.11
C SER A 114 21.25 14.94 9.15
N SER A 115 21.59 13.78 9.69
CA SER A 115 21.86 12.59 8.88
C SER A 115 20.87 11.49 9.19
N PHE A 116 20.54 10.71 8.17
CA PHE A 116 19.73 9.51 8.29
C PHE A 116 20.66 8.30 8.37
N LEU A 117 20.54 7.50 9.42
CA LEU A 117 21.11 6.15 9.49
C LEU A 117 19.98 5.15 9.31
N ILE A 118 19.97 4.47 8.18
CA ILE A 118 19.02 3.38 7.91
C ILE A 118 19.53 2.15 8.64
N THR A 119 18.74 1.66 9.58
CA THR A 119 19.00 0.48 10.40
C THR A 119 18.25 -0.76 9.91
N GLY A 120 17.35 -0.60 8.94
CA GLY A 120 16.69 -1.71 8.26
C GLY A 120 16.09 -1.30 6.92
N TYR A 121 16.19 -2.16 5.92
CA TYR A 121 15.55 -1.97 4.62
C TYR A 121 15.21 -3.30 3.95
N LYS A 122 14.36 -3.24 2.92
CA LYS A 122 14.11 -4.32 1.97
C LYS A 122 14.26 -3.80 0.55
N VAL A 123 14.99 -4.52 -0.30
CA VAL A 123 15.04 -4.21 -1.73
C VAL A 123 13.75 -4.72 -2.39
N LEU A 124 13.05 -3.82 -3.09
CA LEU A 124 11.79 -4.13 -3.75
C LEU A 124 11.96 -4.34 -5.26
N SER A 125 12.78 -3.51 -5.90
CA SER A 125 12.92 -3.51 -7.35
C SER A 125 14.21 -2.82 -7.81
N ARG A 126 14.62 -3.02 -9.06
CA ARG A 126 15.84 -2.42 -9.64
C ARG A 126 15.61 -1.79 -11.00
N TYR A 127 16.60 -0.98 -11.40
CA TYR A 127 16.75 -0.46 -12.76
C TYR A 127 15.57 0.40 -13.24
N HIS A 128 14.82 0.99 -12.32
CA HIS A 128 13.84 2.01 -12.67
C HIS A 128 14.55 3.25 -13.19
N GLN A 129 13.93 3.91 -14.16
CA GLN A 129 14.29 5.29 -14.44
C GLN A 129 14.02 6.16 -13.21
N VAL A 130 14.75 7.26 -13.07
CA VAL A 130 14.54 8.17 -11.93
C VAL A 130 13.10 8.65 -11.94
N LEU A 131 12.35 8.25 -10.93
CA LEU A 131 10.93 8.53 -10.82
C LEU A 131 10.76 9.98 -10.36
N SER A 132 10.03 10.75 -11.15
CA SER A 132 9.70 12.13 -10.85
C SER A 132 8.33 12.48 -11.39
N ALA A 133 7.60 13.32 -10.68
CA ALA A 133 6.38 13.89 -11.20
C ALA A 133 6.73 14.98 -12.24
N PRO A 134 6.06 15.04 -13.40
CA PRO A 134 6.30 16.08 -14.41
C PRO A 134 6.14 17.50 -13.84
N GLU A 135 5.23 17.63 -12.87
CA GLU A 135 4.84 18.90 -12.26
C GLU A 135 5.75 19.30 -11.09
N VAL A 136 6.51 18.35 -10.52
CA VAL A 136 7.32 18.58 -9.32
C VAL A 136 8.72 18.05 -9.50
N LYS A 137 9.65 18.99 -9.65
CA LYS A 137 11.08 18.71 -9.64
C LYS A 137 11.51 18.32 -8.22
N ALA A 138 12.10 17.13 -8.09
CA ALA A 138 12.69 16.69 -6.83
C ALA A 138 13.77 17.68 -6.37
N ARG A 139 13.77 18.01 -5.08
CA ARG A 139 14.67 19.02 -4.49
C ARG A 139 15.48 18.45 -3.34
N SER A 140 16.68 19.00 -3.13
CA SER A 140 17.50 18.60 -1.99
C SER A 140 16.94 19.18 -0.71
N HIS A 141 16.73 18.35 0.31
CA HIS A 141 16.30 18.82 1.63
C HIS A 141 17.48 19.40 2.41
N SER A 142 17.31 20.49 3.17
CA SER A 142 18.38 21.06 4.00
C SER A 142 18.68 20.23 5.26
N GLY A 143 17.68 19.46 5.72
CA GLY A 143 17.71 18.75 7.01
C GLY A 143 17.11 19.56 8.15
N ASN A 144 16.72 20.82 7.92
CA ASN A 144 15.94 21.59 8.87
C ASN A 144 14.47 21.12 8.81
N PRO A 145 13.89 20.59 9.90
CA PRO A 145 12.48 20.17 9.93
C PRO A 145 11.51 21.35 9.69
N ASP A 146 11.90 22.58 10.03
CA ASP A 146 11.01 23.75 9.93
C ASP A 146 10.84 24.24 8.48
N GLU A 147 11.74 23.88 7.56
CA GLU A 147 11.72 24.36 6.17
C GLU A 147 10.43 23.95 5.43
N HIS A 148 9.91 22.77 5.78
CA HIS A 148 8.75 22.18 5.13
C HIS A 148 7.75 21.64 6.16
N LEU A 149 7.66 22.27 7.32
CA LEU A 149 6.80 21.81 8.41
C LEU A 149 5.35 21.61 7.95
N GLY A 150 4.82 20.41 8.18
CA GLY A 150 3.46 20.02 7.80
C GLY A 150 3.29 19.78 6.29
N TYR A 151 4.37 19.80 5.50
CA TYR A 151 4.30 19.52 4.07
C TYR A 151 3.93 18.06 3.85
N ARG A 152 2.75 17.84 3.26
CA ARG A 152 2.19 16.53 2.92
C ARG A 152 1.75 16.55 1.45
N PRO A 153 2.65 16.21 0.52
CA PRO A 153 2.35 16.28 -0.90
C PRO A 153 1.32 15.21 -1.27
N ASN A 154 0.21 15.60 -1.89
CA ASN A 154 -0.75 14.66 -2.48
C ASN A 154 -0.36 14.32 -3.93
N ILE A 155 0.88 13.89 -4.12
CA ILE A 155 1.43 13.54 -5.43
C ILE A 155 1.72 12.05 -5.43
N VAL A 156 1.19 11.36 -6.43
CA VAL A 156 1.41 9.94 -6.65
C VAL A 156 2.54 9.77 -7.66
N ILE A 157 3.62 9.14 -7.24
CA ILE A 157 4.73 8.76 -8.11
C ILE A 157 4.83 7.24 -8.02
N GLU A 158 4.57 6.58 -9.13
CA GLU A 158 4.51 5.12 -9.21
C GLU A 158 5.10 4.60 -10.51
N ASP A 159 5.55 3.36 -10.50
CA ASP A 159 6.02 2.64 -11.68
C ASP A 159 5.54 1.18 -11.66
N ALA A 160 5.57 0.52 -12.81
CA ALA A 160 5.35 -0.92 -12.90
C ALA A 160 6.32 -1.66 -11.95
N TRP A 161 5.95 -2.84 -11.47
CA TRP A 161 6.84 -3.66 -10.64
C TRP A 161 7.22 -4.94 -11.38
N PRO A 162 8.28 -4.92 -12.23
CA PRO A 162 8.60 -6.03 -13.13
C PRO A 162 8.80 -7.36 -12.39
N GLU A 163 9.49 -7.32 -11.26
CA GLU A 163 9.77 -8.48 -10.42
C GLU A 163 8.52 -9.10 -9.78
N ALA A 164 7.39 -8.38 -9.81
CA ALA A 164 6.11 -8.83 -9.30
C ALA A 164 5.09 -9.15 -10.39
N GLU A 165 5.42 -9.08 -11.68
CA GLU A 165 4.46 -9.33 -12.77
C GLU A 165 3.81 -10.72 -12.67
N ALA A 166 4.59 -11.76 -12.36
CA ALA A 166 4.06 -13.12 -12.18
C ALA A 166 3.04 -13.20 -11.03
N LEU A 167 3.35 -12.57 -9.89
CA LEU A 167 2.48 -12.52 -8.71
C LEU A 167 1.22 -11.67 -8.97
N SER A 168 1.35 -10.61 -9.77
CA SER A 168 0.24 -9.76 -10.16
C SER A 168 -0.76 -10.49 -11.06
N THR A 169 -0.26 -11.35 -11.95
CA THR A 169 -1.10 -12.17 -12.85
C THR A 169 -1.91 -13.19 -12.05
N ASP A 170 -1.25 -13.91 -11.12
CA ASP A 170 -1.92 -14.87 -10.23
C ASP A 170 -2.98 -14.19 -9.35
N PHE A 171 -2.72 -12.96 -8.89
CA PHE A 171 -3.69 -12.19 -8.12
C PHE A 171 -4.91 -11.81 -8.98
N GLN A 172 -4.67 -11.36 -10.21
CA GLN A 172 -5.73 -10.97 -11.14
C GLN A 172 -6.57 -12.17 -11.58
N GLU A 173 -5.95 -13.34 -11.82
CA GLU A 173 -6.65 -14.59 -12.14
C GLU A 173 -7.48 -15.12 -10.96
N ASN A 174 -6.92 -15.11 -9.73
CA ASN A 174 -7.67 -15.51 -8.54
C ASN A 174 -8.86 -14.59 -8.23
N MET A 175 -8.77 -13.30 -8.56
CA MET A 175 -9.91 -12.37 -8.47
C MET A 175 -10.94 -12.57 -9.60
N ALA A 176 -10.48 -12.91 -10.81
CA ALA A 176 -11.37 -13.15 -11.94
C ALA A 176 -12.15 -14.46 -11.80
N ASN A 177 -11.62 -15.43 -11.04
CA ASN A 177 -12.24 -16.74 -10.86
C ASN A 177 -12.02 -17.26 -9.42
N PRO A 178 -12.75 -16.73 -8.42
CA PRO A 178 -12.60 -17.18 -7.05
C PRO A 178 -12.89 -18.69 -6.97
N PRO A 179 -12.03 -19.50 -6.32
CA PRO A 179 -12.23 -20.93 -6.24
C PRO A 179 -13.59 -21.18 -5.58
N ALA A 180 -14.50 -21.83 -6.33
CA ALA A 180 -15.76 -22.29 -5.79
C ALA A 180 -15.44 -23.17 -4.58
N ALA A 181 -15.72 -22.65 -3.37
CA ALA A 181 -15.45 -23.33 -2.12
C ALA A 181 -16.01 -24.75 -2.20
N LYS A 182 -15.13 -25.75 -2.21
CA LYS A 182 -15.52 -27.15 -2.13
C LYS A 182 -16.16 -27.34 -0.76
N ALA A 183 -17.49 -27.35 -0.74
CA ALA A 183 -18.26 -27.63 0.46
C ALA A 183 -17.87 -29.01 1.02
N PRO A 184 -17.67 -29.16 2.34
CA PRO A 184 -17.33 -30.43 2.94
C PRO A 184 -18.51 -31.40 2.82
N LYS A 185 -18.27 -32.55 2.20
CA LYS A 185 -19.22 -33.64 2.03
C LYS A 185 -19.47 -34.28 3.40
N ARG A 186 -20.64 -34.03 3.98
CA ARG A 186 -21.09 -34.61 5.24
C ARG A 186 -21.47 -36.08 5.01
N GLU A 187 -20.72 -37.01 5.59
CA GLU A 187 -21.10 -38.42 5.67
C GLU A 187 -22.21 -38.60 6.70
N SER A 188 -23.30 -39.24 6.29
CA SER A 188 -24.33 -39.77 7.19
C SER A 188 -24.90 -41.03 6.54
N GLY A 189 -24.35 -42.18 6.89
CA GLY A 189 -24.89 -43.50 6.55
C GLY A 189 -25.63 -44.09 7.76
N GLY A 190 -26.93 -44.35 7.59
CA GLY A 190 -27.75 -45.14 8.49
C GLY A 190 -28.59 -46.12 7.67
N ASP A 191 -28.42 -47.41 7.96
CA ASP A 191 -29.09 -48.58 7.38
C ASP A 191 -30.62 -48.59 7.56
N ALA A 192 -31.35 -49.10 6.56
CA ALA A 192 -32.43 -50.07 6.75
C ALA A 192 -32.95 -50.65 5.42
N SER A 193 -33.14 -51.96 5.41
CA SER A 193 -33.59 -52.82 4.31
C SER A 193 -35.11 -52.82 4.06
N ALA A 194 -35.47 -53.17 2.81
CA ALA A 194 -36.39 -54.27 2.42
C ALA A 194 -37.63 -53.92 1.53
N ARG A 195 -37.55 -54.45 0.30
CA ARG A 195 -38.57 -55.20 -0.48
C ARG A 195 -39.70 -54.48 -1.26
N ASN A 196 -39.73 -54.86 -2.54
CA ASN A 196 -40.86 -55.25 -3.43
C ASN A 196 -41.29 -54.32 -4.60
N ARG A 197 -40.85 -54.74 -5.80
CA ARG A 197 -41.64 -55.17 -6.99
C ARG A 197 -42.32 -54.18 -7.97
N VAL A 198 -42.07 -54.49 -9.26
CA VAL A 198 -42.80 -54.28 -10.54
C VAL A 198 -42.46 -53.06 -11.42
N ALA A 199 -42.50 -53.31 -12.72
CA ALA A 199 -41.87 -52.63 -13.87
C ALA A 199 -42.74 -51.59 -14.60
N ALA A 200 -42.04 -50.65 -15.27
CA ALA A 200 -42.33 -49.86 -16.51
C ALA A 200 -43.69 -49.13 -16.65
N PRO A 201 -43.78 -47.89 -17.20
CA PRO A 201 -43.10 -47.46 -18.44
C PRO A 201 -42.56 -46.00 -18.45
N GLU A 202 -41.87 -45.68 -19.55
CA GLU A 202 -41.26 -44.40 -19.94
C GLU A 202 -42.22 -43.20 -19.86
N PRO A 203 -41.75 -42.01 -19.44
CA PRO A 203 -41.96 -40.87 -20.33
C PRO A 203 -40.87 -39.77 -20.31
N ALA A 204 -40.79 -39.13 -21.48
CA ALA A 204 -40.52 -37.70 -21.68
C ALA A 204 -39.15 -37.14 -21.27
N ARG A 205 -38.38 -36.88 -22.32
CA ARG A 205 -37.25 -35.94 -22.40
C ARG A 205 -37.63 -34.57 -21.80
N ALA A 206 -37.46 -34.40 -20.49
CA ALA A 206 -37.64 -33.13 -19.82
C ALA A 206 -36.42 -32.23 -20.07
N ARG A 207 -36.68 -31.03 -20.61
CA ARG A 207 -35.69 -29.96 -20.80
C ARG A 207 -34.95 -29.70 -19.48
N ALA A 208 -33.63 -29.55 -19.58
CA ALA A 208 -32.80 -29.05 -18.47
C ALA A 208 -33.38 -27.74 -17.94
N ALA A 209 -33.54 -27.66 -16.61
CA ALA A 209 -33.94 -26.44 -15.92
C ALA A 209 -32.95 -25.30 -16.23
N PRO A 210 -33.42 -24.03 -16.29
CA PRO A 210 -32.53 -22.91 -16.49
C PRO A 210 -31.53 -22.84 -15.32
N PRO A 211 -30.26 -22.48 -15.57
CA PRO A 211 -29.27 -22.39 -14.51
C PRO A 211 -29.71 -21.37 -13.45
N PRO A 212 -29.48 -21.66 -12.16
CA PRO A 212 -29.84 -20.74 -11.09
C PRO A 212 -29.11 -19.41 -11.28
N THR A 213 -29.86 -18.33 -11.14
CA THR A 213 -29.39 -16.96 -11.10
C THR A 213 -28.17 -16.83 -10.17
N ARG A 214 -27.07 -16.35 -10.73
CA ARG A 214 -25.80 -16.09 -10.01
C ARG A 214 -26.09 -15.19 -8.81
N LYS A 215 -26.00 -15.75 -7.59
CA LYS A 215 -25.87 -14.94 -6.38
C LYS A 215 -24.48 -14.31 -6.39
N ALA A 216 -24.43 -12.99 -6.18
CA ALA A 216 -23.21 -12.21 -6.06
C ALA A 216 -22.26 -12.82 -5.00
N PRO A 217 -20.93 -12.68 -5.19
CA PRO A 217 -19.95 -13.39 -4.37
C PRO A 217 -20.04 -12.99 -2.90
N SER A 218 -19.88 -14.02 -2.07
CA SER A 218 -19.98 -14.00 -0.61
C SER A 218 -19.07 -12.94 0.00
N ARG A 219 -19.72 -12.01 0.69
CA ARG A 219 -19.14 -11.02 1.60
C ARG A 219 -18.21 -11.68 2.62
N THR A 220 -17.03 -11.09 2.79
CA THR A 220 -16.20 -11.13 4.00
C THR A 220 -17.06 -10.99 5.26
N GLU A 221 -16.64 -11.55 6.39
CA GLU A 221 -17.41 -11.52 7.66
C GLU A 221 -17.95 -10.10 7.95
N GLY A 222 -19.28 -9.96 8.07
CA GLY A 222 -19.98 -8.67 8.25
C GLY A 222 -20.27 -7.86 6.96
N GLY A 223 -19.64 -8.22 5.85
CA GLY A 223 -19.82 -7.58 4.55
C GLY A 223 -19.23 -6.19 4.43
N THR A 224 -18.12 -6.00 5.13
CA THR A 224 -17.26 -4.82 5.06
C THR A 224 -16.04 -5.13 4.19
N ILE A 225 -15.64 -4.18 3.35
CA ILE A 225 -14.49 -4.27 2.45
C ILE A 225 -13.36 -3.40 3.02
N PRO A 226 -12.15 -3.95 3.26
CA PRO A 226 -10.99 -3.17 3.67
C PRO A 226 -10.67 -2.08 2.64
N ILE A 227 -10.15 -0.93 3.08
CA ILE A 227 -9.88 0.19 2.18
C ILE A 227 -8.89 -0.19 1.09
N ALA A 228 -7.84 -0.95 1.43
CA ALA A 228 -6.87 -1.47 0.46
C ALA A 228 -7.49 -2.34 -0.65
N MET A 229 -8.69 -2.90 -0.44
CA MET A 229 -9.40 -3.73 -1.42
C MET A 229 -10.47 -2.96 -2.22
N VAL A 230 -10.64 -1.66 -1.95
CA VAL A 230 -11.58 -0.82 -2.71
C VAL A 230 -10.99 -0.54 -4.08
N THR A 231 -11.70 -0.98 -5.13
CA THR A 231 -11.32 -0.72 -6.52
C THR A 231 -12.46 -0.02 -7.27
N PRO A 232 -12.18 0.68 -8.39
CA PRO A 232 -13.22 1.34 -9.20
C PRO A 232 -14.29 0.40 -9.75
N TYR A 233 -14.00 -0.91 -9.80
CA TYR A 233 -14.90 -1.93 -10.33
C TYR A 233 -15.85 -2.52 -9.28
N VAL A 234 -15.63 -2.22 -8.00
CA VAL A 234 -16.50 -2.69 -6.93
C VAL A 234 -17.58 -1.65 -6.66
N ASN A 235 -18.79 -1.97 -7.11
CA ASN A 235 -19.97 -1.19 -6.78
C ASN A 235 -20.52 -1.59 -5.39
N SER A 236 -21.13 -0.64 -4.68
CA SER A 236 -21.79 -0.87 -3.38
C SER A 236 -20.87 -1.43 -2.28
N ILE A 237 -19.77 -0.72 -2.01
CA ILE A 237 -18.86 -1.03 -0.90
C ILE A 237 -19.46 -0.61 0.45
N LYS A 238 -19.17 -1.38 1.50
CA LYS A 238 -19.33 -0.92 2.88
C LYS A 238 -17.95 -0.87 3.51
N ILE A 239 -17.55 0.29 3.99
CA ILE A 239 -16.27 0.51 4.66
C ILE A 239 -16.56 0.72 6.14
N HIS A 240 -15.75 0.10 7.00
CA HIS A 240 -15.77 0.33 8.44
C HIS A 240 -14.44 0.96 8.82
N GLY A 241 -14.50 2.17 9.36
CA GLY A 241 -13.32 2.94 9.72
C GLY A 241 -13.69 4.08 10.66
N MET A 242 -12.66 4.66 11.27
CA MET A 242 -12.78 5.85 12.09
C MET A 242 -12.56 7.09 11.21
N VAL A 243 -13.28 8.17 11.53
CA VAL A 243 -13.13 9.45 10.83
C VAL A 243 -11.87 10.12 11.34
N SER A 244 -10.85 10.18 10.49
CA SER A 244 -9.54 10.76 10.82
C SER A 244 -9.43 12.24 10.47
N ARG A 245 -10.30 12.72 9.56
CA ARG A 245 -10.37 14.13 9.20
C ARG A 245 -11.76 14.51 8.74
N LYS A 246 -12.26 15.65 9.20
CA LYS A 246 -13.51 16.26 8.74
C LYS A 246 -13.26 17.66 8.17
N GLU A 247 -13.67 17.92 6.92
CA GLU A 247 -13.63 19.28 6.35
C GLU A 247 -14.98 20.00 6.51
N GLU A 248 -14.96 21.33 6.46
CA GLU A 248 -16.18 22.14 6.39
C GLU A 248 -16.92 21.99 5.04
N ILE A 249 -18.25 22.13 5.05
CA ILE A 249 -19.03 22.12 3.80
C ILE A 249 -18.63 23.32 2.94
N ARG A 250 -18.21 23.05 1.70
CA ARG A 250 -17.96 24.08 0.69
C ARG A 250 -19.19 24.25 -0.21
N SER A 251 -19.67 25.47 -0.34
CA SER A 251 -20.78 25.83 -1.24
C SER A 251 -20.26 26.56 -2.47
N PHE A 252 -20.64 26.08 -3.65
CA PHE A 252 -20.33 26.69 -4.94
C PHE A 252 -21.60 27.31 -5.55
N PRO A 253 -21.87 28.61 -5.33
CA PRO A 253 -23.13 29.25 -5.73
C PRO A 253 -23.35 29.24 -7.24
N ALA A 254 -22.29 29.33 -8.04
CA ALA A 254 -22.37 29.29 -9.51
C ALA A 254 -22.91 27.95 -10.06
N LYS A 255 -22.77 26.85 -9.30
CA LYS A 255 -23.23 25.51 -9.69
C LYS A 255 -24.30 24.98 -8.75
N ASN A 256 -24.78 25.80 -7.81
CA ASN A 256 -25.65 25.42 -6.69
C ASN A 256 -25.26 24.07 -6.05
N THR A 257 -23.95 23.82 -5.92
CA THR A 257 -23.41 22.52 -5.49
C THR A 257 -22.77 22.67 -4.12
N LYS A 258 -23.15 21.81 -3.18
CA LYS A 258 -22.47 21.69 -1.88
C LYS A 258 -21.58 20.47 -1.90
N VAL A 259 -20.37 20.59 -1.35
CA VAL A 259 -19.38 19.52 -1.31
C VAL A 259 -18.87 19.39 0.11
N PHE A 260 -18.92 18.18 0.64
CA PHE A 260 -18.37 17.82 1.94
C PHE A 260 -17.30 16.74 1.74
N ASN A 261 -16.10 16.96 2.27
CA ASN A 261 -15.02 15.98 2.25
C ASN A 261 -14.71 15.51 3.66
N PHE A 262 -14.40 14.24 3.80
CA PHE A 262 -13.89 13.66 5.03
C PHE A 262 -12.99 12.45 4.70
N GLU A 263 -12.15 12.06 5.64
CA GLU A 263 -11.27 10.91 5.51
C GLU A 263 -11.65 9.84 6.53
N LEU A 264 -11.65 8.58 6.06
CA LEU A 264 -11.88 7.41 6.88
C LEU A 264 -10.59 6.58 6.92
N THR A 265 -10.18 6.17 8.12
CA THR A 265 -9.09 5.23 8.35
C THR A 265 -9.66 3.90 8.81
N ASP A 266 -9.36 2.80 8.13
CA ASP A 266 -9.79 1.48 8.58
C ASP A 266 -8.89 0.91 9.70
N SER A 267 -9.20 -0.29 10.18
CA SER A 267 -8.41 -0.95 11.24
C SER A 267 -6.98 -1.28 10.84
N ASN A 268 -6.68 -1.31 9.54
CA ASN A 268 -5.36 -1.63 9.01
C ASN A 268 -4.49 -0.37 8.85
N GLY A 269 -5.05 0.82 9.10
CA GLY A 269 -4.37 2.10 8.96
C GLY A 269 -4.46 2.70 7.54
N ASP A 270 -5.16 2.03 6.62
CA ASP A 270 -5.39 2.55 5.28
C ASP A 270 -6.39 3.70 5.33
N THR A 271 -6.14 4.76 4.56
CA THR A 271 -6.99 5.96 4.51
C THR A 271 -7.68 6.09 3.16
N ILE A 272 -8.97 6.44 3.19
CA ILE A 272 -9.73 6.80 2.00
C ILE A 272 -10.39 8.17 2.18
N ARG A 273 -10.31 8.98 1.12
CA ARG A 273 -11.02 10.26 1.06
C ARG A 273 -12.41 10.05 0.46
N CYS A 274 -13.43 10.49 1.18
CA CYS A 274 -14.81 10.47 0.74
C CYS A 274 -15.29 11.88 0.39
N THR A 275 -16.02 12.00 -0.72
CA THR A 275 -16.62 13.25 -1.17
C THR A 275 -18.12 13.06 -1.35
N ALA A 276 -18.90 13.83 -0.59
CA ALA A 276 -20.35 13.85 -0.67
C ALA A 276 -20.83 15.15 -1.34
N PHE A 277 -21.94 15.07 -2.07
CA PHE A 277 -22.50 16.18 -2.83
C PHE A 277 -23.93 16.50 -2.38
N ASN A 278 -24.28 17.78 -2.38
CA ASN A 278 -25.63 18.30 -2.17
C ASN A 278 -26.30 17.77 -0.89
N GLU A 279 -27.45 17.11 -0.99
CA GLU A 279 -28.18 16.57 0.16
C GLU A 279 -27.35 15.57 0.97
N ALA A 280 -26.55 14.73 0.29
CA ALA A 280 -25.66 13.80 0.97
C ALA A 280 -24.56 14.51 1.76
N ALA A 281 -24.11 15.68 1.28
CA ALA A 281 -23.14 16.49 2.01
C ALA A 281 -23.70 16.99 3.34
N GLU A 282 -24.94 17.47 3.36
CA GLU A 282 -25.61 17.96 4.58
C GLU A 282 -25.93 16.83 5.56
N LEU A 283 -26.42 15.69 5.04
CA LEU A 283 -26.72 14.51 5.84
C LEU A 283 -25.46 13.95 6.52
N PHE A 284 -24.39 13.75 5.75
CA PHE A 284 -23.17 13.19 6.30
C PHE A 284 -22.43 14.17 7.20
N TYR A 285 -22.45 15.47 6.91
CA TYR A 285 -21.80 16.45 7.79
C TYR A 285 -22.43 16.50 9.20
N SER A 286 -23.75 16.32 9.32
CA SER A 286 -24.43 16.27 10.62
C SER A 286 -24.24 14.92 11.35
N THR A 287 -24.12 13.82 10.60
CA THR A 287 -24.00 12.46 11.17
C THR A 287 -22.56 12.11 11.53
N ILE A 288 -21.59 12.54 10.73
CA ILE A 288 -20.18 12.20 10.87
C ILE A 288 -19.54 13.12 11.90
N THR A 289 -18.97 12.54 12.94
CA THR A 289 -18.23 13.24 13.99
C THR A 289 -16.75 12.88 13.90
N GLU A 290 -15.89 13.87 14.13
CA GLU A 290 -14.45 13.66 14.22
C GLU A 290 -14.14 13.04 15.58
N ASN A 291 -13.38 11.95 15.58
CA ASN A 291 -12.96 11.32 16.83
C ASN A 291 -11.70 12.06 17.30
N LEU A 292 -11.88 12.98 18.26
CA LEU A 292 -10.80 13.73 18.91
C LEU A 292 -9.98 12.84 19.85
#